data_AF-A0A8J3NRI2-F1
#
_entry.id   AF-A0A8J3NRI2-F1
#
_cell.length_a   1.000
_cell.length_b   1.000
_cell.length_c   1.000
_cell.angle_alpha   90.00
_cell.angle_beta   90.00
_cell.angle_gamma   90.00
#
_symmetry.space_group_name_H-M   'P 1'
#
loop_
_entity.id
_entity.type
_entity.pdbx_description
1 polymer ?
#
loop_
_entity_poly.entity_id
_entity_poly.type
_entity_poly.pdbx_seq_one_letter_code
_entity_poly.pdbx_strand_id
1 'polypeptide(L)'
;MTEAYTSALLLVGEKDEELTALLDRELTAFNNAAVGVYEERSLSVRVTGPDGTVIAGLTGWTWGGSAGISMVWVRADHRRDGWGGRLLAAAEDEARARGCDRISVSSFSFQAPEFYRRHGYVASGRTEGYPGDASDVHFWKRLDGPAVAPRLRLVAVVDYPAGHEETVQRYEDDVLALLPRHGGLLEQRLRGAEAEVHVISFASRTGLDDYLADPDRAKLRAEIGDLAPNARVLTVTEV
;
A
#
# COMPACT_ATOMS: atom_id res chain seq x y z
N MET A 1 -13.17 49.18 23.09
CA MET A 1 -11.83 48.61 22.84
C MET A 1 -11.95 47.73 21.62
N THR A 2 -11.15 48.05 20.62
CA THR A 2 -11.30 47.72 19.21
C THR A 2 -10.99 46.24 18.96
N GLU A 3 -11.96 45.53 18.39
CA GLU A 3 -11.81 44.16 17.92
C GLU A 3 -11.08 44.21 16.56
N ALA A 4 -9.76 44.06 16.59
CA ALA A 4 -8.96 43.96 15.38
C ALA A 4 -9.09 42.53 14.84
N TYR A 5 -10.12 42.29 14.02
CA TYR A 5 -10.09 41.14 13.11
C TYR A 5 -9.00 41.40 12.07
N THR A 6 -7.86 40.75 12.27
CA THR A 6 -6.73 40.73 11.35
C THR A 6 -7.22 40.33 9.96
N SER A 7 -7.12 41.24 9.00
CA SER A 7 -7.37 40.93 7.59
C SER A 7 -6.27 39.99 7.10
N ALA A 8 -6.52 38.68 7.13
CA ALA A 8 -5.64 37.72 6.49
C ALA A 8 -5.70 37.93 4.97
N LEU A 9 -4.53 38.00 4.32
CA LEU A 9 -4.40 38.07 2.88
C LEU A 9 -4.08 36.67 2.34
N LEU A 10 -4.90 36.16 1.42
CA LEU A 10 -4.68 34.89 0.73
C LEU A 10 -4.05 35.16 -0.62
N LEU A 11 -2.85 34.65 -0.85
CA LEU A 11 -2.10 34.80 -2.09
C LEU A 11 -1.84 33.42 -2.72
N VAL A 12 -1.92 33.35 -4.04
CA VAL A 12 -1.50 32.19 -4.84
C VAL A 12 -0.30 32.64 -5.67
N GLY A 13 0.79 31.89 -5.61
CA GLY A 13 2.06 32.24 -6.26
C GLY A 13 2.84 31.02 -6.75
N GLU A 14 4.02 31.29 -7.30
CA GLU A 14 4.97 30.25 -7.72
C GLU A 14 5.89 29.86 -6.55
N LYS A 15 7.12 29.42 -6.84
CA LYS A 15 8.10 29.01 -5.83
C LYS A 15 8.36 30.14 -4.82
N ASP A 16 8.14 29.84 -3.55
CA ASP A 16 8.44 30.72 -2.42
C ASP A 16 9.33 29.96 -1.43
N GLU A 17 10.63 30.26 -1.46
CA GLU A 17 11.63 29.55 -0.66
C GLU A 17 11.53 29.87 0.83
N GLU A 18 11.17 31.10 1.18
CA GLU A 18 11.02 31.54 2.58
C GLU A 18 9.79 30.88 3.20
N LEU A 19 8.66 30.89 2.49
CA LEU A 19 7.46 30.19 2.90
C LEU A 19 7.71 28.68 3.01
N THR A 20 8.40 28.09 2.03
CA THR A 20 8.73 26.65 2.06
C THR A 20 9.56 26.30 3.30
N ALA A 21 10.61 27.08 3.60
CA ALA A 21 11.45 26.86 4.78
C ALA A 21 10.70 27.09 6.10
N LEU A 22 9.78 28.06 6.15
CA LEU A 22 8.90 28.28 7.29
C LEU A 22 7.98 27.06 7.50
N LEU A 23 7.25 26.64 6.46
CA LEU A 23 6.31 25.52 6.55
C LEU A 23 7.00 24.22 6.91
N ASP A 24 8.17 23.94 6.32
CA ASP A 24 8.97 22.76 6.62
C ASP A 24 9.31 22.68 8.11
N ARG A 25 9.80 23.78 8.68
CA ARG A 25 10.15 23.85 10.11
C ARG A 25 8.93 23.68 11.02
N GLU A 26 7.85 24.41 10.76
CA GLU A 26 6.66 24.37 11.63
C GLU A 26 5.93 23.02 11.54
N LEU A 27 5.83 22.44 10.33
CA LEU A 27 5.24 21.11 10.14
C LEU A 27 6.10 20.01 10.75
N THR A 28 7.43 20.09 10.63
CA THR A 28 8.35 19.13 11.29
C THR A 28 8.16 19.15 12.80
N ALA A 29 8.12 20.35 13.40
CA ALA A 29 7.89 20.49 14.84
C ALA A 29 6.52 19.92 15.27
N PHE A 30 5.47 20.22 14.51
CA PHE A 30 4.11 19.70 14.76
C PHE A 30 4.04 18.17 14.63
N ASN A 31 4.56 17.61 13.53
CA ASN A 31 4.52 16.18 13.26
C ASN A 31 5.28 15.40 14.33
N ASN A 32 6.49 15.84 14.68
CA ASN A 32 7.29 15.19 15.71
C ASN A 32 6.60 15.22 17.08
N ALA A 33 5.92 16.32 17.43
CA ALA A 33 5.13 16.40 18.66
C ALA A 33 3.90 15.47 18.64
N ALA A 34 3.27 15.28 17.48
CA ALA A 34 2.10 14.42 17.34
C ALA A 34 2.41 12.92 17.45
N VAL A 35 3.52 12.46 16.86
CA VAL A 35 3.88 11.02 16.85
C VAL A 35 4.93 10.64 17.91
N GLY A 36 5.57 11.63 18.55
CA GLY A 36 6.64 11.40 19.52
C GLY A 36 7.94 10.86 18.92
N VAL A 37 8.11 10.98 17.60
CA VAL A 37 9.30 10.52 16.85
C VAL A 37 9.97 11.73 16.22
N TYR A 38 11.25 11.91 16.52
CA TYR A 38 11.99 13.14 16.19
C TYR A 38 13.13 12.93 15.17
N GLU A 39 13.41 11.69 14.78
CA GLU A 39 14.56 11.37 13.92
C GLU A 39 14.15 11.15 12.46
N GLU A 40 13.71 12.21 11.78
CA GLU A 40 13.71 12.19 10.32
C GLU A 40 15.15 12.29 9.79
N ARG A 41 15.52 11.42 8.86
CA ARG A 41 16.86 11.40 8.27
C ARG A 41 16.76 11.19 6.77
N SER A 42 17.43 12.06 5.99
CA SER A 42 17.59 11.85 4.56
C SER A 42 18.38 10.57 4.26
N LEU A 43 18.07 9.94 3.14
CA LEU A 43 18.74 8.76 2.60
C LEU A 43 19.20 9.09 1.19
N SER A 44 20.44 8.74 0.85
CA SER A 44 20.91 8.84 -0.53
C SER A 44 21.85 7.69 -0.88
N VAL A 45 21.73 7.17 -2.10
CA VAL A 45 22.64 6.19 -2.69
C VAL A 45 23.14 6.77 -4.00
N ARG A 46 24.46 6.84 -4.19
CA ARG A 46 25.09 7.42 -5.38
C ARG A 46 26.01 6.41 -6.03
N VAL A 47 25.94 6.34 -7.36
CA VAL A 47 26.89 5.59 -8.19
C VAL A 47 27.65 6.58 -9.07
N THR A 48 28.97 6.55 -8.96
CA THR A 48 29.88 7.42 -9.71
C THR A 48 30.70 6.56 -10.68
N GLY A 49 30.79 6.98 -11.94
CA GLY A 49 31.60 6.35 -12.96
C GLY A 49 33.10 6.61 -12.79
N PRO A 50 33.96 5.96 -13.59
CA PRO A 50 35.42 6.12 -13.52
C PRO A 50 35.91 7.56 -13.73
N ASP A 51 35.14 8.38 -14.44
CA ASP A 51 35.40 9.78 -14.75
C ASP A 51 34.89 10.77 -13.67
N GLY A 52 34.33 10.26 -12.58
CA GLY A 52 33.76 11.09 -11.51
C GLY A 52 32.32 11.54 -11.77
N THR A 53 31.71 11.18 -12.89
CA THR A 53 30.32 11.53 -13.21
C THR A 53 29.30 10.67 -12.47
N VAL A 54 28.15 11.22 -12.10
CA VAL A 54 27.05 10.43 -11.53
C VAL A 54 26.39 9.65 -12.66
N ILE A 55 26.36 8.32 -12.53
CA ILE A 55 25.74 7.43 -13.51
C ILE A 55 24.40 6.86 -13.03
N ALA A 56 24.18 6.82 -11.71
CA ALA A 56 22.91 6.44 -11.12
C ALA A 56 22.78 7.01 -9.70
N GLY A 57 21.55 7.21 -9.22
CA GLY A 57 21.32 7.66 -7.85
C GLY A 57 19.89 7.43 -7.36
N LEU A 58 19.75 7.39 -6.03
CA LEU A 58 18.49 7.32 -5.31
C LEU A 58 18.53 8.32 -4.15
N THR A 59 17.45 9.06 -3.93
CA THR A 59 17.24 9.85 -2.71
C THR A 59 15.94 9.44 -2.03
N GLY A 60 15.87 9.66 -0.73
CA GLY A 60 14.74 9.29 0.10
C GLY A 60 14.86 9.82 1.51
N TRP A 61 14.05 9.28 2.40
CA TRP A 61 13.96 9.66 3.81
C TRP A 61 13.63 8.44 4.67
N THR A 62 13.90 8.55 5.96
CA THR A 62 13.47 7.61 7.00
C THR A 62 12.90 8.37 8.17
N TRP A 63 11.74 7.97 8.67
CA TRP A 63 11.05 8.56 9.82
C TRP A 63 10.08 7.55 10.44
N GLY A 64 10.07 7.41 11.78
CA GLY A 64 9.08 6.59 12.49
C GLY A 64 9.04 5.12 12.08
N GLY A 65 10.20 4.49 11.86
CA GLY A 65 10.26 3.10 11.40
C GLY A 65 9.82 2.91 9.94
N SER A 66 9.60 3.99 9.20
CA SER A 66 9.26 3.96 7.78
C SER A 66 10.34 4.62 6.94
N ALA A 67 10.45 4.21 5.69
CA ALA A 67 11.29 4.83 4.68
C ALA A 67 10.46 5.23 3.45
N GLY A 68 10.92 6.22 2.71
CA GLY A 68 10.33 6.62 1.44
C GLY A 68 11.40 6.91 0.39
N ILE A 69 11.16 6.51 -0.85
CA ILE A 69 11.99 6.85 -2.00
C ILE A 69 11.39 8.10 -2.65
N SER A 70 12.20 9.15 -2.77
CA SER A 70 11.80 10.41 -3.40
C SER A 70 12.16 10.44 -4.87
N MET A 71 13.37 9.98 -5.23
CA MET A 71 13.85 10.00 -6.62
C MET A 71 14.73 8.78 -6.89
N VAL A 72 14.59 8.22 -8.09
CA VAL A 72 15.50 7.21 -8.66
C VAL A 72 15.84 7.60 -10.08
N TRP A 73 17.12 7.54 -10.42
CA TRP A 73 17.57 7.80 -11.77
C TRP A 73 18.77 6.93 -12.14
N VAL A 74 18.77 6.46 -13.39
CA VAL A 74 19.89 5.77 -14.02
C VAL A 74 20.11 6.43 -15.39
N ARG A 75 21.36 6.84 -15.64
CA ARG A 75 21.79 7.44 -16.90
C ARG A 75 21.48 6.49 -18.06
N ALA A 76 21.04 7.04 -19.19
CA ALA A 76 20.44 6.26 -20.27
C ALA A 76 21.35 5.15 -20.83
N ASP A 77 22.65 5.43 -20.94
CA ASP A 77 23.73 4.53 -21.38
C ASP A 77 24.06 3.40 -20.37
N HIS A 78 23.62 3.55 -19.13
CA HIS A 78 23.80 2.57 -18.04
C HIS A 78 22.49 1.88 -17.61
N ARG A 79 21.41 2.08 -18.37
CA ARG A 79 20.16 1.36 -18.13
C ARG A 79 20.33 -0.09 -18.54
N ARG A 80 19.67 -0.98 -17.80
CA ARG A 80 19.74 -2.46 -17.94
C ARG A 80 21.06 -3.10 -17.48
N ASP A 81 22.00 -2.32 -16.92
CA ASP A 81 23.21 -2.82 -16.25
C ASP A 81 22.96 -3.29 -14.79
N GLY A 82 21.69 -3.37 -14.38
CA GLY A 82 21.30 -3.77 -13.03
C GLY A 82 21.41 -2.66 -11.95
N TRP A 83 21.80 -1.43 -12.32
CA TRP A 83 21.95 -0.33 -11.35
C TRP A 83 20.68 -0.01 -10.56
N GLY A 84 19.50 -0.04 -11.20
CA GLY A 84 18.24 0.22 -10.51
C GLY A 84 18.02 -0.72 -9.33
N GLY A 85 18.20 -2.03 -9.54
CA GLY A 85 18.05 -3.01 -8.46
C GLY A 85 19.09 -2.86 -7.36
N ARG A 86 20.34 -2.50 -7.71
CA ARG A 86 21.41 -2.24 -6.74
C ARG A 86 21.15 -1.00 -5.89
N LEU A 87 20.64 0.08 -6.48
CA LEU A 87 20.23 1.28 -5.77
C LEU A 87 19.12 0.96 -4.77
N LEU A 88 18.12 0.20 -5.22
CA LEU A 88 16.97 -0.17 -4.39
C LEU A 88 17.40 -1.05 -3.21
N ALA A 89 18.20 -2.08 -3.45
CA ALA A 89 18.74 -2.95 -2.41
C ALA A 89 19.55 -2.14 -1.37
N ALA A 90 20.43 -1.24 -1.81
CA ALA A 90 21.22 -0.41 -0.90
C ALA A 90 20.34 0.53 -0.05
N ALA A 91 19.27 1.08 -0.62
CA ALA A 91 18.32 1.90 0.12
C ALA A 91 17.50 1.09 1.13
N GLU A 92 17.06 -0.12 0.76
CA GLU A 92 16.37 -1.04 1.65
C GLU A 92 17.25 -1.49 2.82
N ASP A 93 18.52 -1.81 2.56
CA ASP A 93 19.47 -2.22 3.60
C ASP A 93 19.77 -1.09 4.59
N GLU A 94 19.95 0.14 4.09
CA GLU A 94 20.11 1.32 4.94
C GLU A 94 18.83 1.61 5.74
N ALA A 95 17.64 1.44 5.15
CA ALA A 95 16.38 1.58 5.86
C ALA A 95 16.26 0.55 6.99
N ARG A 96 16.59 -0.73 6.73
CA ARG A 96 16.64 -1.78 7.77
C ARG A 96 17.62 -1.43 8.88
N ALA A 97 18.81 -0.94 8.54
CA ALA A 97 19.83 -0.53 9.51
C ALA A 97 19.36 0.65 10.40
N ARG A 98 18.45 1.48 9.90
CA ARG A 98 17.79 2.57 10.64
C ARG A 98 16.54 2.12 11.41
N GLY A 99 16.25 0.82 11.45
CA GLY A 99 15.09 0.28 12.14
C GLY A 99 13.78 0.46 11.38
N CYS A 100 13.82 0.71 10.06
CA CYS A 100 12.62 0.77 9.25
C CYS A 100 12.08 -0.64 8.93
N ASP A 101 10.78 -0.82 9.12
CA ASP A 101 10.03 -2.05 8.82
C ASP A 101 9.33 -1.99 7.45
N ARG A 102 9.27 -0.81 6.83
CA ARG A 102 8.63 -0.59 5.53
C ARG A 102 9.30 0.52 4.73
N ILE A 103 9.16 0.44 3.41
CA ILE A 103 9.57 1.47 2.46
C ILE A 103 8.48 1.72 1.42
N SER A 104 8.23 2.98 1.06
CA SER A 104 7.24 3.35 0.05
C SER A 104 7.86 4.16 -1.11
N VAL A 105 7.16 4.17 -2.24
CA VAL A 105 7.51 4.96 -3.43
C VAL A 105 6.27 5.24 -4.25
N SER A 106 6.21 6.42 -4.88
CA SER A 106 5.26 6.72 -5.96
C SER A 106 6.00 6.61 -7.30
N SER A 107 5.33 6.05 -8.30
CA SER A 107 5.87 5.88 -9.64
C SER A 107 4.79 6.07 -10.68
N PHE A 108 5.04 6.96 -11.64
CA PHE A 108 4.18 7.06 -12.80
C PHE A 108 4.18 5.79 -13.65
N SER A 109 3.10 5.54 -14.39
CA SER A 109 2.96 4.38 -15.28
C SER A 109 4.02 4.32 -16.39
N PHE A 110 4.55 5.47 -16.81
CA PHE A 110 5.68 5.56 -17.74
C PHE A 110 7.05 5.47 -17.04
N GLN A 111 7.10 5.42 -15.70
CA GLN A 111 8.32 5.32 -14.89
C GLN A 111 8.54 3.90 -14.32
N ALA A 112 8.30 2.88 -15.14
CA ALA A 112 8.60 1.48 -14.81
C ALA A 112 7.92 0.97 -13.51
N PRO A 113 6.58 0.98 -13.38
CA PRO A 113 5.89 0.36 -12.24
C PRO A 113 6.26 -1.13 -12.06
N GLU A 114 6.47 -1.86 -13.17
CA GLU A 114 6.93 -3.25 -13.17
C GLU A 114 8.33 -3.46 -12.60
N PHE A 115 9.16 -2.40 -12.54
CA PHE A 115 10.44 -2.48 -11.86
C PHE A 115 10.24 -2.70 -10.36
N TYR A 116 9.37 -1.92 -9.71
CA TYR A 116 9.10 -2.05 -8.27
C TYR A 116 8.42 -3.38 -7.93
N ARG A 117 7.44 -3.81 -8.73
CA ARG A 117 6.77 -5.12 -8.56
C ARG A 117 7.76 -6.28 -8.55
N ARG A 118 8.71 -6.31 -9.51
CA ARG A 118 9.76 -7.33 -9.57
C ARG A 118 10.72 -7.32 -8.37
N HIS A 119 10.78 -6.22 -7.63
CA HIS A 119 11.60 -6.11 -6.41
C HIS A 119 10.76 -6.33 -5.13
N GLY A 120 9.54 -6.84 -5.26
CA GLY A 120 8.70 -7.24 -4.13
C GLY A 120 7.90 -6.10 -3.51
N TYR A 121 7.74 -4.98 -4.21
CA TYR A 121 6.80 -3.93 -3.82
C TYR A 121 5.38 -4.29 -4.25
N VAL A 122 4.41 -3.97 -3.40
CA VAL A 122 2.98 -4.17 -3.63
C VAL A 122 2.33 -2.81 -3.84
N ALA A 123 1.43 -2.71 -4.81
CA ALA A 123 0.68 -1.48 -5.05
C ALA A 123 -0.33 -1.24 -3.92
N SER A 124 -0.40 -0.02 -3.40
CA SER A 124 -1.37 0.41 -2.38
C SER A 124 -2.40 1.42 -2.89
N GLY A 125 -2.16 2.02 -4.06
CA GLY A 125 -3.07 3.00 -4.64
C GLY A 125 -2.69 3.40 -6.05
N ARG A 126 -3.66 3.89 -6.81
CA ARG A 126 -3.48 4.38 -8.18
C ARG A 126 -4.37 5.57 -8.45
N THR A 127 -3.79 6.64 -8.99
CA THR A 127 -4.51 7.80 -9.51
C THR A 127 -4.38 7.81 -11.02
N GLU A 128 -5.48 7.48 -11.71
CA GLU A 128 -5.57 7.60 -13.17
C GLU A 128 -5.63 9.08 -13.58
N GLY A 129 -5.25 9.39 -14.82
CA GLY A 129 -5.37 10.76 -15.33
C GLY A 129 -4.18 11.67 -14.97
N TYR A 130 -3.05 11.11 -14.52
CA TYR A 130 -2.02 11.85 -13.80
C TYR A 130 -0.58 11.49 -14.26
N PRO A 131 0.09 12.37 -15.03
CA PRO A 131 -0.47 13.42 -15.89
C PRO A 131 -1.06 12.88 -17.20
N GLY A 132 -2.13 13.49 -17.71
CA GLY A 132 -2.76 13.06 -18.96
C GLY A 132 -3.29 11.64 -18.85
N ASP A 133 -3.05 10.78 -19.83
CA ASP A 133 -3.49 9.36 -19.78
C ASP A 133 -2.59 8.46 -18.91
N ALA A 134 -1.56 9.03 -18.28
CA ALA A 134 -0.73 8.29 -17.33
C ALA A 134 -1.45 8.08 -15.99
N SER A 135 -0.82 7.30 -15.12
CA SER A 135 -1.29 7.14 -13.74
C SER A 135 -0.12 7.20 -12.78
N ASP A 136 -0.35 7.75 -11.60
CA ASP A 136 0.57 7.62 -10.47
C ASP A 136 0.19 6.37 -9.68
N VAL A 137 1.16 5.49 -9.45
CA VAL A 137 0.98 4.25 -8.72
C VAL A 137 1.83 4.31 -7.45
N HIS A 138 1.18 4.18 -6.31
CA HIS A 138 1.83 4.12 -5.01
C HIS A 138 2.14 2.67 -4.68
N PHE A 139 3.37 2.44 -4.24
CA PHE A 139 3.91 1.15 -3.88
C PHE A 139 4.49 1.19 -2.48
N TRP A 140 4.47 0.05 -1.81
CA TRP A 140 5.22 -0.16 -0.59
C TRP A 140 5.75 -1.58 -0.48
N LYS A 141 6.76 -1.78 0.36
CA LYS A 141 7.37 -3.06 0.66
C LYS A 141 7.66 -3.15 2.14
N ARG A 142 7.33 -4.28 2.75
CA ARG A 142 7.78 -4.62 4.10
C ARG A 142 9.25 -5.05 4.07
N LEU A 143 10.04 -4.56 5.03
CA LEU A 143 11.48 -4.77 5.15
C LEU A 143 11.85 -5.75 6.26
N ASP A 144 11.01 -5.88 7.28
CA ASP A 144 11.18 -6.79 8.41
C ASP A 144 10.43 -8.12 8.19
N GLY A 145 11.18 -9.22 8.25
CA GLY A 145 10.67 -10.56 8.00
C GLY A 145 10.80 -11.01 6.54
N PRO A 146 10.51 -12.29 6.26
CA PRO A 146 10.53 -12.79 4.89
C PRO A 146 9.57 -11.95 4.04
N ALA A 147 9.92 -11.77 2.75
CA ALA A 147 9.01 -11.25 1.74
C ALA A 147 7.62 -11.83 2.00
N VAL A 148 6.58 -10.98 2.09
CA VAL A 148 5.22 -11.45 2.39
C VAL A 148 4.95 -12.62 1.45
N ALA A 149 4.89 -13.83 2.00
CA ALA A 149 4.70 -15.01 1.18
C ALA A 149 3.43 -14.75 0.36
N PRO A 150 3.46 -15.01 -0.96
CA PRO A 150 2.30 -14.74 -1.80
C PRO A 150 1.08 -15.40 -1.15
N ARG A 151 0.14 -14.56 -0.73
CA ARG A 151 -1.09 -15.04 -0.10
C ARG A 151 -1.97 -15.61 -1.21
N LEU A 152 -2.62 -16.73 -0.94
CA LEU A 152 -3.62 -17.27 -1.85
C LEU A 152 -4.80 -16.31 -1.87
N ARG A 153 -5.03 -15.62 -3.00
CA ARG A 153 -6.11 -14.64 -3.14
C ARG A 153 -7.30 -15.26 -3.85
N LEU A 154 -8.47 -14.95 -3.32
CA LEU A 154 -9.75 -15.44 -3.77
C LEU A 154 -10.68 -14.26 -3.98
N VAL A 155 -11.49 -14.34 -5.03
CA VAL A 155 -12.66 -13.49 -5.22
C VAL A 155 -13.89 -14.36 -5.01
N ALA A 156 -14.68 -14.06 -3.99
CA ALA A 156 -15.98 -14.67 -3.78
C ALA A 156 -17.06 -13.72 -4.29
N VAL A 157 -17.86 -14.18 -5.25
CA VAL A 157 -19.08 -13.49 -5.69
C VAL A 157 -20.26 -14.18 -5.03
N VAL A 158 -20.98 -13.44 -4.19
CA VAL A 158 -22.06 -13.93 -3.32
C VAL A 158 -23.37 -13.36 -3.83
N ASP A 159 -24.25 -14.21 -4.35
CA ASP A 159 -25.56 -13.78 -4.86
C ASP A 159 -26.58 -13.66 -3.73
N TYR A 160 -27.41 -12.61 -3.76
CA TYR A 160 -28.45 -12.40 -2.76
C TYR A 160 -29.81 -12.95 -3.22
N PRO A 161 -30.48 -13.78 -2.40
CA PRO A 161 -31.92 -13.98 -2.55
C PRO A 161 -32.66 -12.67 -2.24
N ALA A 162 -33.49 -12.20 -3.17
CA ALA A 162 -34.22 -10.94 -3.04
C ALA A 162 -35.14 -10.94 -1.80
N GLY A 163 -35.14 -9.83 -1.05
CA GLY A 163 -36.03 -9.62 0.11
C GLY A 163 -35.52 -10.20 1.44
N HIS A 164 -34.28 -10.72 1.48
CA HIS A 164 -33.66 -11.29 2.68
C HIS A 164 -32.28 -10.69 2.99
N GLU A 165 -32.01 -9.47 2.50
CA GLU A 165 -30.70 -8.84 2.48
C GLU A 165 -30.09 -8.74 3.89
N GLU A 166 -30.86 -8.32 4.89
CA GLU A 166 -30.35 -8.16 6.27
C GLU A 166 -29.93 -9.50 6.90
N THR A 167 -30.69 -10.56 6.65
CA THR A 167 -30.40 -11.90 7.20
C THR A 167 -29.15 -12.49 6.57
N VAL A 168 -29.04 -12.39 5.25
CA VAL A 168 -27.86 -12.86 4.51
C VAL A 168 -26.63 -12.04 4.85
N GLN A 169 -26.79 -10.72 5.01
CA GLN A 169 -25.69 -9.84 5.41
C GLN A 169 -25.13 -10.20 6.78
N ARG A 170 -25.99 -10.48 7.76
CA ARG A 170 -25.54 -10.92 9.09
C ARG A 170 -24.77 -12.23 9.02
N TYR A 171 -25.27 -13.20 8.26
CA TYR A 171 -24.56 -14.45 8.02
C TYR A 171 -23.18 -14.23 7.38
N GLU A 172 -23.07 -13.36 6.36
CA GLU A 172 -21.78 -13.05 5.75
C GLU A 172 -20.83 -12.35 6.72
N ASP A 173 -21.32 -11.43 7.55
CA ASP A 173 -20.52 -10.77 8.59
C ASP A 173 -19.95 -11.79 9.59
N ASP A 174 -20.79 -12.72 10.05
CA ASP A 174 -20.42 -13.76 11.01
C ASP A 174 -19.42 -14.77 10.41
N VAL A 175 -19.61 -15.16 9.14
CA VAL A 175 -18.70 -16.06 8.42
C VAL A 175 -17.35 -15.39 8.16
N LEU A 176 -17.34 -14.13 7.72
CA LEU A 176 -16.11 -13.37 7.47
C LEU A 176 -15.31 -13.11 8.77
N ALA A 177 -15.99 -13.00 9.92
CA ALA A 177 -15.33 -12.86 11.22
C ALA A 177 -14.50 -14.09 11.62
N LEU A 178 -14.70 -15.25 10.99
CA LEU A 178 -13.91 -16.46 11.22
C LEU A 178 -12.56 -16.46 10.48
N LEU A 179 -12.39 -15.63 9.44
CA LEU A 179 -11.19 -15.60 8.60
C LEU A 179 -9.86 -15.50 9.40
N PRO A 180 -9.71 -14.61 10.40
CA PRO A 180 -8.44 -14.47 11.11
C PRO A 180 -7.99 -15.74 11.83
N ARG A 181 -8.92 -16.62 12.25
CA ARG A 181 -8.60 -17.90 12.92
C ARG A 181 -7.77 -18.83 12.04
N HIS A 182 -7.93 -18.69 10.73
CA HIS A 182 -7.32 -19.55 9.70
C HIS A 182 -6.26 -18.80 8.87
N GLY A 183 -5.78 -17.67 9.40
CA GLY A 183 -4.83 -16.82 8.70
C GLY A 183 -5.40 -16.21 7.42
N GLY A 184 -6.73 -16.05 7.33
CA GLY A 184 -7.44 -15.33 6.27
C GLY A 184 -7.61 -13.84 6.59
N LEU A 185 -7.66 -13.01 5.56
CA LEU A 185 -7.91 -11.56 5.65
C LEU A 185 -8.94 -11.17 4.60
N LEU A 186 -9.94 -10.38 5.01
CA LEU A 186 -10.82 -9.67 4.09
C LEU A 186 -10.09 -8.40 3.64
N GLU A 187 -9.70 -8.37 2.37
CA GLU A 187 -8.97 -7.24 1.79
C GLU A 187 -9.91 -6.19 1.22
N GLN A 188 -11.01 -6.63 0.61
CA GLN A 188 -12.01 -5.75 0.06
C GLN A 188 -13.38 -6.39 0.10
N ARG A 189 -14.39 -5.56 0.30
CA ARG A 189 -15.80 -5.95 0.26
C ARG A 189 -16.53 -4.91 -0.56
N LEU A 190 -17.16 -5.34 -1.63
CA LEU A 190 -17.85 -4.49 -2.60
C LEU A 190 -19.27 -4.99 -2.76
N ARG A 191 -20.24 -4.07 -2.85
CA ARG A 191 -21.65 -4.42 -2.99
C ARG A 191 -22.20 -3.88 -4.31
N GLY A 192 -22.86 -4.76 -5.06
CA GLY A 192 -23.70 -4.44 -6.21
C GLY A 192 -25.18 -4.58 -5.87
N ALA A 193 -26.04 -4.34 -6.87
CA ALA A 193 -27.49 -4.44 -6.70
C ALA A 193 -27.98 -5.88 -6.45
N GLU A 194 -27.27 -6.88 -6.98
CA GLU A 194 -27.71 -8.30 -6.96
C GLU A 194 -26.68 -9.23 -6.31
N ALA A 195 -25.47 -8.74 -6.04
CA ALA A 195 -24.38 -9.56 -5.51
C ALA A 195 -23.42 -8.74 -4.63
N GLU A 196 -22.71 -9.45 -3.77
CA GLU A 196 -21.54 -8.95 -3.06
C GLU A 196 -20.27 -9.61 -3.57
N VAL A 197 -19.18 -8.85 -3.60
CA VAL A 197 -17.86 -9.34 -4.00
C VAL A 197 -16.90 -9.17 -2.84
N HIS A 198 -16.27 -10.26 -2.42
CA HIS A 198 -15.22 -10.26 -1.42
C HIS A 198 -13.89 -10.58 -2.06
N VAL A 199 -12.88 -9.77 -1.80
CA VAL A 199 -11.48 -10.09 -2.07
C VAL A 199 -10.87 -10.55 -0.75
N ILE A 200 -10.51 -11.83 -0.69
CA ILE A 200 -10.03 -12.51 0.52
C ILE A 200 -8.66 -13.09 0.24
N SER A 201 -7.73 -13.02 1.19
CA SER A 201 -6.42 -13.67 1.06
C SER A 201 -6.08 -14.56 2.24
N PHE A 202 -5.47 -15.71 1.96
CA PHE A 202 -5.01 -16.68 2.96
C PHE A 202 -3.51 -16.82 2.97
N ALA A 203 -2.92 -17.02 4.15
CA ALA A 203 -1.49 -17.26 4.30
C ALA A 203 -1.03 -18.58 3.64
N SER A 204 -1.93 -19.56 3.49
CA SER A 204 -1.64 -20.85 2.88
C SER A 204 -2.91 -21.50 2.31
N ARG A 205 -2.73 -22.53 1.46
CA ARG A 205 -3.86 -23.34 0.99
C ARG A 205 -4.53 -24.10 2.14
N THR A 206 -3.75 -24.63 3.08
CA THR A 206 -4.25 -25.31 4.28
C THR A 206 -5.18 -24.40 5.08
N GLY A 207 -4.83 -23.12 5.28
CA GLY A 207 -5.71 -22.18 5.99
C GLY A 207 -7.03 -21.93 5.27
N LEU A 208 -7.05 -21.93 3.93
CA LEU A 208 -8.32 -21.88 3.18
C LEU A 208 -9.14 -23.15 3.42
N ASP A 209 -8.53 -24.32 3.29
CA ASP A 209 -9.23 -25.59 3.43
C ASP A 209 -9.80 -25.75 4.87
N ASP A 210 -9.03 -25.34 5.88
CA ASP A 210 -9.46 -25.32 7.30
C ASP A 210 -10.61 -24.33 7.55
N TYR A 211 -10.55 -23.13 6.95
CA TYR A 211 -11.64 -22.15 7.01
C TYR A 211 -12.93 -22.68 6.37
N LEU A 212 -12.84 -23.35 5.22
CA LEU A 212 -13.99 -23.94 4.55
C LEU A 212 -14.62 -25.08 5.37
N ALA A 213 -13.80 -25.81 6.12
CA ALA A 213 -14.20 -26.91 7.00
C ALA A 213 -14.54 -26.48 8.44
N ASP A 214 -14.47 -25.18 8.76
CA ASP A 214 -14.69 -24.69 10.12
C ASP A 214 -16.11 -25.09 10.63
N PRO A 215 -16.21 -25.71 11.82
CA PRO A 215 -17.48 -26.20 12.35
C PRO A 215 -18.46 -25.06 12.69
N ASP A 216 -17.97 -23.89 13.12
CA ASP A 216 -18.80 -22.72 13.37
C ASP A 216 -19.35 -22.18 12.03
N ARG A 217 -18.54 -22.22 10.97
CA ARG A 217 -19.00 -21.86 9.62
C ARG A 217 -20.08 -22.81 9.11
N ALA A 218 -19.92 -24.12 9.34
CA ALA A 218 -20.93 -25.11 8.99
C ALA A 218 -22.23 -24.91 9.79
N LYS A 219 -22.11 -24.55 11.08
CA LYS A 219 -23.25 -24.24 11.95
C LYS A 219 -24.01 -23.00 11.48
N LEU A 220 -23.32 -21.89 11.20
CA LEU A 220 -23.91 -20.66 10.66
C LEU A 220 -24.66 -20.96 9.35
N ARG A 221 -24.09 -21.80 8.48
CA ARG A 221 -24.73 -22.20 7.23
C ARG A 221 -25.99 -23.05 7.46
N ALA A 222 -25.99 -23.92 8.46
CA ALA A 222 -27.17 -24.70 8.83
C ALA A 222 -28.28 -23.83 9.45
N GLU A 223 -27.91 -22.80 10.22
CA GLU A 223 -28.85 -21.87 10.86
C GLU A 223 -29.59 -20.98 9.85
N ILE A 224 -28.91 -20.52 8.80
CA ILE A 224 -29.55 -19.73 7.72
C ILE A 224 -30.32 -20.60 6.71
N GLY A 225 -30.01 -21.91 6.62
CA GLY A 225 -30.76 -22.88 5.84
C GLY A 225 -30.83 -22.55 4.34
N ASP A 226 -32.04 -22.54 3.78
CA ASP A 226 -32.29 -22.29 2.35
C ASP A 226 -31.94 -20.86 1.91
N LEU A 227 -31.75 -19.94 2.86
CA LEU A 227 -31.30 -18.57 2.59
C LEU A 227 -29.77 -18.47 2.53
N ALA A 228 -29.03 -19.57 2.74
CA ALA A 228 -27.58 -19.58 2.60
C ALA A 228 -27.20 -19.12 1.19
N PRO A 229 -26.41 -18.05 1.05
CA PRO A 229 -26.10 -17.52 -0.27
C PRO A 229 -25.21 -18.49 -1.05
N ASN A 230 -25.35 -18.42 -2.37
CA ASN A 230 -24.49 -19.14 -3.28
C ASN A 230 -23.25 -18.29 -3.57
N ALA A 231 -22.08 -18.85 -3.29
CA ALA A 231 -20.81 -18.15 -3.48
C ALA A 231 -20.00 -18.82 -4.58
N ARG A 232 -19.73 -18.07 -5.66
CA ARG A 232 -18.75 -18.48 -6.67
C ARG A 232 -17.38 -17.97 -6.28
N VAL A 233 -16.47 -18.88 -5.94
CA VAL A 233 -15.10 -18.56 -5.52
C VAL A 233 -14.12 -18.77 -6.66
N LEU A 234 -13.34 -17.74 -6.98
CA LEU A 234 -12.30 -17.76 -8.01
C LEU A 234 -10.94 -17.54 -7.34
N THR A 235 -9.97 -18.42 -7.59
CA THR A 235 -8.58 -18.12 -7.24
C THR A 235 -8.01 -17.15 -8.26
N VAL A 236 -7.41 -16.07 -7.79
CA VAL A 236 -6.90 -14.98 -8.65
C VAL A 236 -5.45 -14.64 -8.30
N THR A 237 -4.74 -14.09 -9.27
CA THR A 237 -3.44 -13.45 -9.10
C THR A 237 -3.56 -11.98 -9.49
N GLU A 238 -2.88 -11.09 -8.78
CA GLU A 238 -2.72 -9.71 -9.26
C GLU A 238 -1.93 -9.73 -10.58
N VAL A 239 -2.36 -8.89 -11.52
CA VAL A 239 -1.71 -8.69 -12.83
C VAL A 239 -1.09 -7.31 -12.87
#